data_AF-A0A6A5KJU3-F1
#
_entry.id   AF-A0A6A5KJU3-F1
#
_cell.length_a   1.000
_cell.length_b   1.000
_cell.length_c   1.000
_cell.angle_alpha   90.00
_cell.angle_beta   90.00
_cell.angle_gamma   90.00
#
_symmetry.space_group_name_H-M   'P 1'
#
loop_
_entity.id
_entity.type
_entity.pdbx_description
1 polymer ?
#
loop_
_entity_poly.entity_id
_entity_poly.type
_entity_poly.pdbx_seq_one_letter_code
_entity_poly.pdbx_strand_id
1 'polypeptide(L)'
;MATVAQQRQPTSAQPRPHHEASRSASTSPANMAPAQHTPAPAPAPAPAKKGKGKKATDPSEQQKQIQAKIAQLELDQAGDKEQELEIEREVKKANRELSSLLSNMDGPLSRLEVVQKRYTELLSDMKRTEREHQKAKKRGDQLQKEKDAQRSELNKVTTMKDKLDKLSRDFAKENKKLKDELHKLETTESHAREQLHERLDNLVHDVDDCIAAANGPEPQNQAEQEQDELFRQKFKSLIDQYELRELQYHSMLRLKELEIQYHAARLEQQRKQQEKPNSARSSTYM
;
A
#
# COMPACT_ATOMS: atom_id res chain seq x y z
N MET A 1 -34.24 -16.00 19.35
CA MET A 1 -34.50 -17.11 18.40
C MET A 1 -34.38 -16.56 16.99
N ALA A 2 -33.30 -16.90 16.28
CA ALA A 2 -33.21 -16.95 14.81
C ALA A 2 -31.75 -17.23 14.44
N THR A 3 -31.47 -18.49 14.15
CA THR A 3 -30.25 -19.01 13.54
C THR A 3 -30.30 -18.80 12.02
N VAL A 4 -29.26 -18.21 11.42
CA VAL A 4 -28.94 -18.44 10.01
C VAL A 4 -27.44 -18.61 9.86
N ALA A 5 -27.08 -19.81 9.39
CA ALA A 5 -25.73 -20.24 9.09
C ALA A 5 -25.30 -19.72 7.70
N GLN A 6 -24.09 -19.18 7.60
CA GLN A 6 -23.46 -18.87 6.31
C GLN A 6 -22.34 -19.87 6.02
N GLN A 7 -22.56 -20.61 4.95
CA GLN A 7 -21.77 -21.72 4.42
C GLN A 7 -20.51 -21.20 3.70
N ARG A 8 -19.33 -21.74 4.06
CA ARG A 8 -18.05 -21.50 3.36
C ARG A 8 -17.89 -22.52 2.22
N GLN A 9 -17.56 -22.04 1.03
CA GLN A 9 -17.06 -22.87 -0.08
C GLN A 9 -15.52 -22.90 -0.08
N PRO A 10 -14.89 -24.04 -0.44
CA PRO A 10 -13.44 -24.11 -0.68
C PRO A 10 -13.13 -23.91 -2.18
N THR A 11 -12.13 -23.07 -2.48
CA THR A 11 -11.62 -22.88 -3.84
C THR A 11 -10.61 -23.96 -4.20
N SER A 12 -10.88 -24.63 -5.32
CA SER A 12 -10.10 -25.71 -5.90
C SER A 12 -8.80 -25.21 -6.53
N ALA A 13 -7.69 -25.86 -6.19
CA ALA A 13 -6.41 -25.74 -6.87
C ALA A 13 -6.36 -26.69 -8.09
N GLN A 14 -5.83 -26.22 -9.22
CA GLN A 14 -5.32 -27.10 -10.28
C GLN A 14 -4.05 -26.53 -10.94
N PRO A 15 -3.14 -27.41 -11.41
CA PRO A 15 -1.76 -27.08 -11.76
C PRO A 15 -1.59 -26.76 -13.25
N ARG A 16 -0.53 -26.00 -13.57
CA ARG A 16 -0.03 -25.79 -14.94
C ARG A 16 0.88 -26.94 -15.37
N PRO A 17 0.82 -27.45 -16.61
CA PRO A 17 1.83 -28.34 -17.16
C PRO A 17 2.93 -27.55 -17.91
N HIS A 18 4.16 -28.02 -17.75
CA HIS A 18 5.36 -27.57 -18.44
C HIS A 18 5.55 -28.29 -19.78
N HIS A 19 6.11 -27.54 -20.73
CA HIS A 19 6.79 -27.89 -21.98
C HIS A 19 7.20 -29.36 -22.19
N GLU A 20 6.70 -29.94 -23.28
CA GLU A 20 7.34 -31.03 -24.00
C GLU A 20 8.36 -30.48 -25.02
N ALA A 21 9.54 -31.09 -25.00
CA ALA A 21 10.57 -30.97 -26.00
C ALA A 21 10.40 -32.09 -27.04
N SER A 22 10.50 -31.75 -28.33
CA SER A 22 11.04 -32.62 -29.38
C SER A 22 11.02 -31.90 -30.72
N ARG A 23 12.18 -31.80 -31.38
CA ARG A 23 12.34 -32.26 -32.77
C ARG A 23 13.80 -32.25 -33.22
N SER A 24 14.12 -33.35 -33.88
CA SER A 24 15.39 -33.85 -34.37
C SER A 24 15.96 -33.08 -35.56
N ALA A 25 17.27 -33.20 -35.76
CA ALA A 25 17.85 -33.26 -37.11
C ALA A 25 19.06 -34.22 -37.10
N SER A 26 19.01 -35.14 -38.06
CA SER A 26 19.96 -36.20 -38.38
C SER A 26 21.13 -35.70 -39.23
N THR A 27 22.31 -36.31 -39.12
CA THR A 27 23.15 -36.72 -40.27
C THR A 27 24.20 -37.77 -39.86
N SER A 28 24.53 -38.60 -40.86
CA SER A 28 25.18 -39.93 -40.85
C SER A 28 26.73 -39.93 -40.76
N PRO A 29 27.40 -41.10 -40.75
CA PRO A 29 28.70 -41.34 -40.11
C PRO A 29 29.89 -41.41 -41.09
N ALA A 30 31.14 -41.32 -40.57
CA ALA A 30 32.33 -41.79 -41.28
C ALA A 30 33.56 -42.05 -40.37
N ASN A 31 34.09 -43.26 -40.52
CA ASN A 31 35.48 -43.72 -40.56
C ASN A 31 36.53 -43.50 -39.45
N MET A 32 37.28 -44.59 -39.24
CA MET A 32 38.47 -44.75 -38.41
C MET A 32 39.73 -44.15 -39.06
N ALA A 33 40.66 -43.63 -38.24
CA ALA A 33 42.05 -44.13 -38.07
C ALA A 33 42.93 -43.08 -37.32
N PRO A 34 44.02 -43.50 -36.65
CA PRO A 34 44.73 -42.71 -35.65
C PRO A 34 46.05 -42.11 -36.18
N ALA A 35 46.47 -40.94 -35.68
CA ALA A 35 47.89 -40.57 -35.54
C ALA A 35 48.11 -39.14 -34.99
N GLN A 36 48.98 -39.08 -33.97
CA GLN A 36 50.11 -38.16 -33.82
C GLN A 36 49.93 -36.73 -33.25
N HIS A 37 50.77 -36.52 -32.24
CA HIS A 37 51.10 -35.28 -31.54
C HIS A 37 51.69 -34.20 -32.46
N THR A 38 51.19 -32.98 -32.32
CA THR A 38 51.99 -31.73 -32.44
C THR A 38 51.44 -30.70 -31.45
N PRO A 39 52.27 -29.94 -30.71
CA PRO A 39 51.80 -28.88 -29.83
C PRO A 39 51.75 -27.55 -30.60
N ALA A 40 50.56 -26.95 -30.72
CA ALA A 40 50.37 -25.61 -31.26
C ALA A 40 50.33 -24.54 -30.12
N PRO A 41 50.71 -23.29 -30.40
CA PRO A 41 51.27 -22.35 -29.43
C PRO A 41 50.21 -21.58 -28.62
N ALA A 42 50.66 -21.08 -27.46
CA ALA A 42 49.86 -20.33 -26.48
C ALA A 42 49.25 -19.02 -27.05
N PRO A 43 48.00 -18.67 -26.69
CA PRO A 43 47.48 -17.34 -26.95
C PRO A 43 47.88 -16.36 -25.83
N ALA A 44 48.33 -15.18 -26.24
CA ALA A 44 48.65 -14.04 -25.37
C ALA A 44 47.40 -13.51 -24.62
N PRO A 45 47.56 -12.91 -23.41
CA PRO A 45 46.44 -12.54 -22.57
C PRO A 45 45.83 -11.19 -22.97
N ALA A 46 44.50 -11.15 -23.11
CA ALA A 46 43.71 -9.92 -23.20
C ALA A 46 43.45 -9.32 -21.79
N PRO A 47 43.28 -7.99 -21.65
CA PRO A 47 43.37 -7.30 -20.38
C PRO A 47 42.10 -7.48 -19.52
N ALA A 48 42.31 -7.82 -18.26
CA ALA A 48 41.26 -8.03 -17.27
C ALA A 48 40.60 -6.71 -16.84
N LYS A 49 39.27 -6.63 -17.01
CA LYS A 49 38.42 -5.64 -16.33
C LYS A 49 38.33 -5.99 -14.83
N LYS A 50 38.74 -5.04 -13.98
CA LYS A 50 38.53 -5.06 -12.52
C LYS A 50 37.03 -5.16 -12.20
N GLY A 51 36.65 -6.14 -11.38
CA GLY A 51 35.30 -6.22 -10.82
C GLY A 51 35.16 -7.33 -9.77
N LYS A 52 34.91 -6.93 -8.52
CA LYS A 52 34.51 -7.71 -7.33
C LYS A 52 35.56 -8.62 -6.68
N GLY A 53 36.09 -8.11 -5.57
CA GLY A 53 36.84 -8.89 -4.60
C GLY A 53 36.03 -10.09 -4.09
N LYS A 54 36.48 -11.28 -4.47
CA LYS A 54 36.44 -12.41 -3.54
C LYS A 54 37.39 -12.06 -2.40
N LYS A 55 36.93 -12.09 -1.15
CA LYS A 55 37.83 -12.16 0.00
C LYS A 55 38.82 -13.27 -0.29
N ALA A 56 40.10 -12.92 -0.43
CA ALA A 56 41.17 -13.90 -0.43
C ALA A 56 41.06 -14.63 0.90
N THR A 57 40.85 -15.95 0.85
CA THR A 57 40.94 -16.80 2.04
C THR A 57 42.30 -16.54 2.67
N ASP A 58 42.32 -16.26 3.96
CA ASP A 58 43.54 -15.91 4.70
C ASP A 58 44.60 -17.01 4.46
N PRO A 59 45.85 -16.67 4.09
CA PRO A 59 46.93 -17.66 3.94
C PRO A 59 47.08 -18.60 5.14
N SER A 60 46.74 -18.12 6.34
CA SER A 60 46.70 -18.92 7.57
C SER A 60 45.60 -19.99 7.56
N GLU A 61 44.42 -19.68 7.02
CA GLU A 61 43.33 -20.67 6.85
C GLU A 61 43.64 -21.71 5.79
N GLN A 62 44.31 -21.30 4.69
CA GLN A 62 44.76 -22.22 3.66
C GLN A 62 45.82 -23.19 4.21
N GLN A 63 46.79 -22.67 4.99
CA GLN A 63 47.80 -23.50 5.67
C GLN A 63 47.15 -24.51 6.63
N LYS A 64 46.13 -24.10 7.40
CA LYS A 64 45.38 -25.01 8.28
C LYS A 64 44.61 -26.09 7.51
N GLN A 65 44.01 -25.77 6.37
CA GLN A 65 43.33 -26.75 5.53
C GLN A 65 44.30 -27.77 4.93
N ILE A 66 45.49 -27.32 4.52
CA ILE A 66 46.55 -28.20 4.01
C ILE A 66 47.02 -29.14 5.14
N GLN A 67 47.31 -28.60 6.33
CA GLN A 67 47.76 -29.39 7.46
C GLN A 67 46.71 -30.42 7.91
N ALA A 68 45.43 -30.05 7.94
CA ALA A 68 44.34 -30.98 8.22
C ALA A 68 44.23 -32.10 7.17
N LYS A 69 44.50 -31.78 5.90
CA LYS A 69 44.49 -32.77 4.83
C LYS A 69 45.68 -33.72 4.87
N ILE A 70 46.86 -33.22 5.26
CA ILE A 70 48.05 -34.05 5.51
C ILE A 70 47.76 -35.03 6.66
N ALA A 71 47.24 -34.53 7.78
CA ALA A 71 46.89 -35.38 8.93
C ALA A 71 45.85 -36.45 8.58
N GLN A 72 44.86 -36.13 7.74
CA GLN A 72 43.88 -37.11 7.25
C GLN A 72 44.54 -38.21 6.41
N LEU A 73 45.41 -37.83 5.47
CA LEU A 73 46.09 -38.80 4.60
C LEU A 73 47.06 -39.70 5.39
N GLU A 74 47.71 -39.16 6.41
CA GLU A 74 48.57 -39.94 7.31
C GLU A 74 47.75 -40.94 8.14
N LEU A 75 46.58 -40.54 8.64
CA LEU A 75 45.66 -41.43 9.35
C LEU A 75 45.15 -42.56 8.44
N ASP A 76 44.74 -42.22 7.22
CA ASP A 76 44.27 -43.20 6.24
C ASP A 76 45.38 -44.21 5.90
N GLN A 77 46.62 -43.74 5.69
CA GLN A 77 47.77 -44.63 5.45
C GLN A 77 48.08 -45.53 6.66
N ALA A 78 47.92 -45.04 7.88
CA ALA A 78 48.09 -45.85 9.08
C ALA A 78 47.03 -46.95 9.16
N GLY A 79 45.77 -46.63 8.82
CA GLY A 79 44.68 -47.60 8.74
C GLY A 79 44.90 -48.67 7.68
N ASP A 80 45.38 -48.30 6.50
CA ASP A 80 45.70 -49.25 5.42
C ASP A 80 46.80 -50.24 5.85
N LYS A 81 47.86 -49.75 6.50
CA LYS A 81 48.94 -50.60 7.05
C LYS A 81 48.43 -51.55 8.14
N GLU A 82 47.51 -51.10 8.99
CA GLU A 82 46.91 -51.93 10.03
C GLU A 82 46.04 -53.05 9.41
N GLN A 83 45.24 -52.73 8.39
CA GLN A 83 44.45 -53.72 7.66
C GLN A 83 45.33 -54.77 6.97
N GLU A 84 46.44 -54.35 6.36
CA GLU A 84 47.36 -55.27 5.70
C GLU A 84 48.00 -56.25 6.69
N LEU A 85 48.42 -55.76 7.87
CA LEU A 85 48.95 -56.61 8.94
C LEU A 85 47.90 -57.59 9.48
N GLU A 86 46.63 -57.18 9.57
CA GLU A 86 45.56 -58.06 10.03
C GLU A 86 45.27 -59.18 9.03
N ILE A 87 45.24 -58.85 7.72
CA ILE A 87 45.14 -59.86 6.66
C ILE A 87 46.28 -60.88 6.76
N GLU A 88 47.52 -60.41 6.99
CA GLU A 88 48.68 -61.31 7.13
C GLU A 88 48.53 -62.25 8.35
N ARG A 89 48.01 -61.75 9.47
CA ARG A 89 47.73 -62.58 10.67
C ARG A 89 46.64 -63.62 10.40
N GLU A 90 45.54 -63.23 9.76
CA GLU A 90 44.46 -64.15 9.41
C GLU A 90 44.93 -65.24 8.44
N VAL A 91 45.72 -64.88 7.42
CA VAL A 91 46.32 -65.84 6.50
C VAL A 91 47.25 -66.83 7.22
N LYS A 92 48.10 -66.34 8.15
CA LYS A 92 48.96 -67.22 8.97
C LYS A 92 48.16 -68.16 9.85
N LYS A 93 47.06 -67.67 10.46
CA LYS A 93 46.17 -68.47 11.30
C LYS A 93 45.46 -69.55 10.47
N ALA A 94 44.86 -69.18 9.34
CA ALA A 94 44.17 -70.11 8.44
C ALA A 94 45.11 -71.20 7.92
N ASN A 95 46.36 -70.86 7.58
CA ASN A 95 47.37 -71.84 7.18
C ASN A 95 47.71 -72.82 8.31
N ARG A 96 47.89 -72.34 9.56
CA ARG A 96 48.15 -73.21 10.72
C ARG A 96 46.99 -74.17 10.99
N GLU A 97 45.75 -73.66 10.95
CA GLU A 97 44.54 -74.46 11.15
C GLU A 97 44.39 -75.53 10.06
N LEU A 98 44.64 -75.18 8.79
CA LEU A 98 44.60 -76.11 7.68
C LEU A 98 45.69 -77.19 7.82
N SER A 99 46.94 -76.82 8.13
CA SER A 99 48.02 -77.79 8.35
C SER A 99 47.71 -78.76 9.48
N SER A 100 47.15 -78.27 10.60
CA SER A 100 46.72 -79.10 11.74
C SER A 100 45.58 -80.07 11.37
N LEU A 101 44.60 -79.60 10.59
CA LEU A 101 43.51 -80.45 10.11
C LEU A 101 44.03 -81.59 9.22
N LEU A 102 44.96 -81.27 8.31
CA LEU A 102 45.52 -82.26 7.39
C LEU A 102 46.43 -83.27 8.08
N SER A 103 47.16 -82.89 9.13
CA SER A 103 47.98 -83.84 9.90
C SER A 103 47.15 -84.89 10.66
N ASN A 104 45.91 -84.56 11.01
CA ASN A 104 44.99 -85.44 11.75
C ASN A 104 44.16 -86.36 10.84
N MET A 105 44.29 -86.23 9.52
CA MET A 105 43.54 -87.04 8.54
C MET A 105 44.37 -88.24 8.09
N ASP A 106 43.73 -89.40 8.01
CA ASP A 106 44.37 -90.67 7.65
C ASP A 106 44.19 -90.97 6.15
N GLY A 107 45.31 -91.24 5.47
CA GLY A 107 45.34 -91.49 4.03
C GLY A 107 45.48 -90.22 3.15
N PRO A 108 46.32 -90.23 2.10
CA PRO A 108 46.49 -89.09 1.19
C PRO A 108 45.21 -88.66 0.45
N LEU A 109 44.31 -89.61 0.17
CA LEU A 109 43.09 -89.35 -0.61
C LEU A 109 42.05 -88.54 0.19
N SER A 110 41.86 -88.84 1.48
CA SER A 110 40.94 -88.09 2.36
C SER A 110 41.40 -86.64 2.57
N ARG A 111 42.72 -86.43 2.70
CA ARG A 111 43.35 -85.09 2.75
C ARG A 111 43.03 -84.29 1.51
N LEU A 112 43.16 -84.91 0.33
CA LEU A 112 42.88 -84.26 -0.95
C LEU A 112 41.41 -83.83 -1.08
N GLU A 113 40.46 -84.70 -0.71
CA GLU A 113 39.03 -84.39 -0.74
C GLU A 113 38.67 -83.20 0.16
N VAL A 114 39.23 -83.14 1.37
CA VAL A 114 39.01 -82.01 2.30
C VAL A 114 39.61 -80.72 1.74
N VAL A 115 40.82 -80.75 1.19
CA VAL A 115 41.42 -79.58 0.54
C VAL A 115 40.58 -79.10 -0.63
N GLN A 116 40.13 -80.01 -1.49
CA GLN A 116 39.29 -79.69 -2.64
C GLN A 116 37.96 -79.05 -2.22
N LYS A 117 37.32 -79.59 -1.18
CA LYS A 117 36.08 -79.04 -0.62
C LYS A 117 36.31 -77.63 -0.06
N ARG A 118 37.35 -77.42 0.74
CA ARG A 118 37.71 -76.12 1.31
C ARG A 118 38.04 -75.09 0.22
N TYR A 119 38.76 -75.49 -0.83
CA TYR A 119 39.07 -74.63 -1.95
C TYR A 119 37.80 -74.18 -2.70
N THR A 120 36.85 -75.09 -2.90
CA THR A 120 35.58 -74.80 -3.59
C THR A 120 34.68 -73.88 -2.75
N GLU A 121 34.59 -74.12 -1.45
CA GLU A 121 33.91 -73.24 -0.48
C GLU A 121 34.53 -71.83 -0.51
N LEU A 122 35.87 -71.74 -0.39
CA LEU A 122 36.60 -70.48 -0.43
C LEU A 122 36.36 -69.72 -1.74
N LEU A 123 36.38 -70.40 -2.88
CA LEU A 123 36.13 -69.77 -4.18
C LEU A 123 34.70 -69.21 -4.28
N SER A 124 33.71 -69.97 -3.79
CA SER A 124 32.30 -69.53 -3.73
C SER A 124 32.14 -68.30 -2.83
N ASP A 125 32.77 -68.31 -1.66
CA ASP A 125 32.74 -67.22 -0.70
C ASP A 125 33.42 -65.97 -1.26
N MET A 126 34.61 -66.10 -1.86
CA MET A 126 35.28 -64.99 -2.55
C MET A 126 34.39 -64.37 -3.64
N LYS A 127 33.71 -65.19 -4.44
CA LYS A 127 32.78 -64.71 -5.48
C LYS A 127 31.53 -64.05 -4.89
N ARG A 128 31.04 -64.48 -3.73
CA ARG A 128 29.95 -63.81 -3.02
C ARG A 128 30.41 -62.44 -2.51
N THR A 129 31.53 -62.39 -1.80
CA THR A 129 32.11 -61.15 -1.26
C THR A 129 32.44 -60.15 -2.37
N GLU A 130 32.98 -60.60 -3.51
CA GLU A 130 33.26 -59.74 -4.67
C GLU A 130 31.99 -59.05 -5.20
N ARG A 131 30.87 -59.79 -5.30
CA ARG A 131 29.57 -59.20 -5.72
C ARG A 131 29.01 -58.24 -4.68
N GLU A 132 29.14 -58.56 -3.40
CA GLU A 132 28.70 -57.69 -2.30
C GLU A 132 29.51 -56.39 -2.26
N HIS A 133 30.83 -56.48 -2.41
CA HIS A 133 31.71 -55.31 -2.50
C HIS A 133 31.32 -54.42 -3.69
N GLN A 134 31.05 -54.99 -4.87
CA GLN A 134 30.59 -54.20 -6.03
C GLN A 134 29.26 -53.48 -5.76
N LYS A 135 28.31 -54.13 -5.06
CA LYS A 135 27.04 -53.51 -4.66
C LYS A 135 27.26 -52.39 -3.64
N ALA A 136 28.11 -52.62 -2.63
CA ALA A 136 28.45 -51.65 -1.61
C ALA A 136 29.14 -50.42 -2.21
N LYS A 137 30.07 -50.62 -3.14
CA LYS A 137 30.75 -49.53 -3.88
C LYS A 137 29.74 -48.67 -4.65
N LYS A 138 28.86 -49.28 -5.44
CA LYS A 138 27.79 -48.56 -6.17
C LYS A 138 26.87 -47.77 -5.24
N ARG A 139 26.52 -48.35 -4.08
CA ARG A 139 25.72 -47.67 -3.06
C ARG A 139 26.47 -46.49 -2.44
N GLY A 140 27.77 -46.64 -2.19
CA GLY A 140 28.64 -45.57 -1.72
C GLY A 140 28.69 -44.39 -2.70
N ASP A 141 28.92 -44.65 -3.98
CA ASP A 141 28.93 -43.63 -5.03
C ASP A 141 27.58 -42.89 -5.15
N GLN A 142 26.48 -43.65 -5.05
CA GLN A 142 25.14 -43.10 -5.07
C GLN A 142 24.86 -42.19 -3.85
N LEU A 143 25.19 -42.66 -2.65
CA LEU A 143 25.02 -41.88 -1.42
C LEU A 143 25.89 -40.61 -1.42
N GLN A 144 27.09 -40.69 -1.98
CA GLN A 144 27.97 -39.53 -2.12
C GLN A 144 27.35 -38.49 -3.07
N LYS A 145 26.81 -38.93 -4.21
CA LYS A 145 26.09 -38.06 -5.15
C LYS A 145 24.84 -37.42 -4.52
N GLU A 146 24.07 -38.18 -3.75
CA GLU A 146 22.90 -37.68 -3.02
C GLU A 146 23.29 -36.66 -1.96
N LYS A 147 24.37 -36.90 -1.21
CA LYS A 147 24.90 -35.96 -0.22
C LYS A 147 25.30 -34.62 -0.85
N ASP A 148 25.98 -34.66 -1.99
CA ASP A 148 26.37 -33.44 -2.71
C ASP A 148 25.16 -32.69 -3.30
N ALA A 149 24.16 -33.44 -3.79
CA ALA A 149 22.89 -32.86 -4.24
C ALA A 149 22.13 -32.18 -3.09
N GLN A 150 21.98 -32.85 -1.94
CA GLN A 150 21.35 -32.32 -0.73
C GLN A 150 22.09 -31.08 -0.21
N ARG A 151 23.44 -31.08 -0.23
CA ARG A 151 24.24 -29.91 0.14
C ARG A 151 23.94 -28.71 -0.77
N SER A 152 23.82 -28.93 -2.08
CA SER A 152 23.46 -27.87 -3.03
C SER A 152 22.05 -27.33 -2.78
N GLU A 153 21.10 -28.21 -2.52
CA GLU A 153 19.72 -27.86 -2.21
C GLU A 153 19.60 -27.07 -0.90
N LEU A 154 20.28 -27.51 0.15
CA LEU A 154 20.33 -26.81 1.44
C LEU A 154 20.85 -25.37 1.28
N ASN A 155 21.89 -25.17 0.47
CA ASN A 155 22.41 -23.82 0.18
C ASN A 155 21.39 -22.94 -0.53
N LYS A 156 20.61 -23.49 -1.47
CA LYS A 156 19.52 -22.77 -2.15
C LYS A 156 18.41 -22.40 -1.17
N VAL A 157 17.96 -23.35 -0.35
CA VAL A 157 16.93 -23.13 0.69
C VAL A 157 17.37 -22.06 1.67
N THR A 158 18.62 -22.12 2.14
CA THR A 158 19.20 -21.11 3.05
C THR A 158 19.18 -19.72 2.41
N THR A 159 19.62 -19.61 1.15
CA THR A 159 19.61 -18.32 0.42
C THR A 159 18.19 -17.78 0.23
N MET A 160 17.21 -18.64 -0.05
CA MET A 160 15.81 -18.23 -0.20
C MET A 160 15.22 -17.80 1.13
N LYS A 161 15.53 -18.51 2.22
CA LYS A 161 15.14 -18.13 3.58
C LYS A 161 15.65 -16.73 3.92
N ASP A 162 16.93 -16.45 3.67
CA ASP A 162 17.52 -15.13 3.96
C ASP A 162 16.84 -14.00 3.17
N LYS A 163 16.47 -14.27 1.91
CA LYS A 163 15.70 -13.32 1.08
C LYS A 163 14.30 -13.11 1.64
N LEU A 164 13.62 -14.16 2.07
CA LEU A 164 12.27 -14.09 2.65
C LEU A 164 12.30 -13.32 3.98
N ASP A 165 13.28 -13.59 4.85
CA ASP A 165 13.47 -12.88 6.11
C ASP A 165 13.75 -11.39 5.88
N LYS A 166 14.52 -11.06 4.83
CA LYS A 166 14.72 -9.66 4.42
C LYS A 166 13.41 -9.01 3.98
N LEU A 167 12.68 -9.63 3.06
CA LEU A 167 11.39 -9.11 2.58
C LEU A 167 10.38 -8.96 3.72
N SER A 168 10.32 -9.91 4.66
CA SER A 168 9.45 -9.84 5.84
C SER A 168 9.79 -8.63 6.72
N ARG A 169 11.08 -8.38 6.98
CA ARG A 169 11.53 -7.19 7.72
C ARG A 169 11.23 -5.89 6.99
N ASP A 170 11.46 -5.83 5.68
CA ASP A 170 11.22 -4.63 4.87
C ASP A 170 9.71 -4.34 4.80
N PHE A 171 8.88 -5.36 4.58
CA PHE A 171 7.42 -5.24 4.63
C PHE A 171 6.91 -4.75 5.99
N ALA A 172 7.44 -5.28 7.10
CA ALA A 172 7.07 -4.83 8.43
C ALA A 172 7.44 -3.35 8.68
N LYS A 173 8.60 -2.90 8.16
CA LYS A 173 9.02 -1.49 8.24
C LYS A 173 8.10 -0.59 7.41
N GLU A 174 7.78 -0.97 6.18
CA GLU A 174 6.87 -0.21 5.31
C GLU A 174 5.47 -0.13 5.91
N ASN A 175 4.95 -1.23 6.47
CA ASN A 175 3.66 -1.23 7.15
C ASN A 175 3.63 -0.27 8.35
N LYS A 176 4.71 -0.27 9.16
CA LYS A 176 4.84 0.69 10.27
C LYS A 176 4.87 2.13 9.75
N LYS A 177 5.67 2.40 8.72
CA LYS A 177 5.76 3.72 8.09
C LYS A 177 4.39 4.21 7.58
N LEU A 178 3.63 3.35 6.91
CA LEU A 178 2.29 3.68 6.41
C LEU A 178 1.31 3.99 7.55
N LYS A 179 1.39 3.25 8.68
CA LYS A 179 0.58 3.55 9.87
C LYS A 179 0.95 4.91 10.48
N ASP A 180 2.24 5.20 10.58
CA ASP A 180 2.72 6.48 11.11
C ASP A 180 2.29 7.65 10.19
N GLU A 181 2.37 7.47 8.87
CA GLU A 181 1.89 8.44 7.87
C GLU A 181 0.37 8.64 7.91
N LEU A 182 -0.40 7.57 8.05
CA LEU A 182 -1.86 7.63 8.20
C LEU A 182 -2.24 8.43 9.45
N HIS A 183 -1.66 8.11 10.60
CA HIS A 183 -1.92 8.84 11.84
C HIS A 183 -1.55 10.33 11.73
N LYS A 184 -0.41 10.63 11.08
CA LYS A 184 -0.01 12.02 10.83
C LYS A 184 -1.01 12.75 9.95
N LEU A 185 -1.51 12.09 8.90
CA LEU A 185 -2.50 12.66 7.99
C LEU A 185 -3.84 12.89 8.71
N GLU A 186 -4.33 11.92 9.47
CA GLU A 186 -5.54 12.04 10.30
C GLU A 186 -5.43 13.20 11.29
N THR A 187 -4.28 13.35 11.95
CA THR A 187 -4.04 14.47 12.89
C THR A 187 -4.05 15.82 12.16
N THR A 188 -3.42 15.88 10.98
CA THR A 188 -3.37 17.10 10.17
C THR A 188 -4.75 17.49 9.65
N GLU A 189 -5.54 16.52 9.18
CA GLU A 189 -6.90 16.73 8.70
C GLU A 189 -7.82 17.17 9.83
N SER A 190 -7.76 16.49 10.98
CA SER A 190 -8.51 16.89 12.17
C SER A 190 -8.21 18.32 12.58
N HIS A 191 -6.94 18.73 12.59
CA HIS A 191 -6.56 20.09 12.95
C HIS A 191 -7.01 21.13 11.92
N ALA A 192 -6.91 20.82 10.62
CA ALA A 192 -7.42 21.69 9.56
C ALA A 192 -8.95 21.85 9.63
N ARG A 193 -9.65 20.78 9.98
CA ARG A 193 -11.10 20.78 10.17
C ARG A 193 -11.51 21.62 11.38
N GLU A 194 -10.79 21.48 12.50
CA GLU A 194 -11.00 22.30 13.70
C GLU A 194 -10.77 23.79 13.42
N GLN A 195 -9.68 24.15 12.72
CA GLN A 195 -9.44 25.53 12.29
C GLN A 195 -10.54 26.08 11.38
N LEU A 196 -11.10 25.25 10.48
CA LEU A 196 -12.21 25.67 9.63
C LEU A 196 -13.48 25.90 10.46
N HIS A 197 -13.77 25.02 11.42
CA HIS A 197 -14.88 25.19 12.34
C HIS A 197 -14.73 26.48 13.15
N GLU A 198 -13.56 26.77 13.71
CA GLU A 198 -13.28 27.99 14.47
C GLU A 198 -13.49 29.25 13.60
N ARG A 199 -13.01 29.25 12.35
CA ARG A 199 -13.22 30.39 11.44
C ARG A 199 -14.70 30.59 11.09
N LEU A 200 -15.45 29.51 10.88
CA LEU A 200 -16.88 29.59 10.61
C LEU A 200 -17.63 30.08 11.84
N ASP A 201 -17.26 29.63 13.03
CA ASP A 201 -17.86 30.08 14.28
C ASP A 201 -17.62 31.58 14.49
N ASN A 202 -16.38 32.05 14.30
CA ASN A 202 -16.06 33.48 14.34
C ASN A 202 -16.86 34.28 13.30
N LEU A 203 -17.01 33.79 12.07
CA LEU A 203 -17.82 34.46 11.05
C LEU A 203 -19.30 34.53 11.44
N VAL A 204 -19.85 33.49 12.07
CA VAL A 204 -21.22 33.51 12.57
C VAL A 204 -21.36 34.57 13.66
N HIS A 205 -20.42 34.65 14.60
CA HIS A 205 -20.41 35.70 15.63
C HIS A 205 -20.33 37.10 15.00
N ASP A 206 -19.46 37.31 13.99
CA ASP A 206 -19.36 38.59 13.28
C ASP A 206 -20.69 38.97 12.59
N VAL A 207 -21.38 38.00 11.98
CA VAL A 207 -22.68 38.21 11.35
C VAL A 207 -23.75 38.54 12.40
N ASP A 208 -23.77 37.83 13.52
CA ASP A 208 -24.69 38.10 14.63
C ASP A 208 -24.46 39.52 15.19
N ASP A 209 -23.20 39.96 15.32
CA ASP A 209 -22.85 41.32 15.73
C ASP A 209 -23.33 42.37 14.72
N CYS A 210 -23.17 42.11 13.41
CA CYS A 210 -23.72 42.98 12.36
C CYS A 210 -25.25 43.05 12.40
N ILE A 211 -25.93 41.92 12.61
CA ILE A 211 -27.38 41.85 12.73
C ILE A 211 -27.85 42.60 13.99
N ALA A 212 -27.15 42.43 15.11
CA ALA A 212 -27.45 43.15 16.35
C ALA A 212 -27.26 44.66 16.20
N ALA A 213 -26.20 45.08 15.51
CA ALA A 213 -25.97 46.49 15.20
C ALA A 213 -27.05 47.07 14.27
N ALA A 214 -27.46 46.32 13.24
CA ALA A 214 -28.49 46.76 12.29
C ALA A 214 -29.92 46.78 12.88
N ASN A 215 -30.22 45.87 13.81
CA ASN A 215 -31.51 45.82 14.51
C ASN A 215 -31.54 46.65 15.81
N GLY A 216 -30.41 47.20 16.23
CA GLY A 216 -30.34 48.16 17.33
C GLY A 216 -31.07 49.47 16.96
N PRO A 217 -31.50 50.28 17.95
CA PRO A 217 -32.00 51.61 17.68
C PRO A 217 -30.86 52.48 17.15
N GLU A 218 -30.70 52.51 15.82
CA GLU A 218 -29.79 53.43 15.14
C GLU A 218 -30.04 54.87 15.65
N PRO A 219 -29.00 55.63 16.04
CA PRO A 219 -29.16 57.06 16.33
C PRO A 219 -29.69 57.82 15.09
N GLN A 220 -29.44 57.29 13.89
CA GLN A 220 -30.01 57.77 12.63
C GLN A 220 -31.54 57.69 12.61
N ASN A 221 -32.14 56.63 13.15
CA ASN A 221 -33.60 56.46 13.21
C ASN A 221 -34.27 57.49 14.13
N GLN A 222 -33.60 57.91 15.21
CA GLN A 222 -34.13 58.97 16.08
C GLN A 222 -34.08 60.33 15.40
N ALA A 223 -32.94 60.67 14.76
CA ALA A 223 -32.82 61.92 14.03
C ALA A 223 -33.75 61.99 12.82
N GLU A 224 -33.91 60.90 12.07
CA GLU A 224 -34.87 60.80 10.97
C GLU A 224 -36.32 60.86 11.46
N GLN A 225 -36.65 60.20 12.58
CA GLN A 225 -37.98 60.33 13.20
C GLN A 225 -38.29 61.76 13.64
N GLU A 226 -37.33 62.45 14.27
CA GLU A 226 -37.50 63.85 14.68
C GLU A 226 -37.67 64.78 13.47
N GLN A 227 -36.93 64.54 12.38
CA GLN A 227 -37.09 65.27 11.12
C GLN A 227 -38.46 65.02 10.49
N ASP A 228 -38.91 63.77 10.45
CA ASP A 228 -40.23 63.38 9.94
C ASP A 228 -41.36 64.00 10.76
N GLU A 229 -41.25 63.99 12.09
CA GLU A 229 -42.23 64.60 12.98
C GLU A 229 -42.29 66.12 12.78
N LEU A 230 -41.14 66.78 12.63
CA LEU A 230 -41.07 68.20 12.31
C LEU A 230 -41.70 68.52 10.95
N PHE A 231 -41.44 67.69 9.93
CA PHE A 231 -42.07 67.82 8.62
C PHE A 231 -43.58 67.68 8.71
N ARG A 232 -44.06 66.67 9.45
CA ARG A 232 -45.49 66.43 9.67
C ARG A 232 -46.17 67.61 10.36
N GLN A 233 -45.50 68.20 11.35
CA GLN A 233 -45.99 69.38 12.07
C GLN A 233 -46.03 70.62 11.16
N LYS A 234 -45.02 70.81 10.30
CA LYS A 234 -45.01 71.89 9.29
C LYS A 234 -46.11 71.73 8.25
N PHE A 235 -46.32 70.53 7.71
CA PHE A 235 -47.41 70.26 6.77
C PHE A 235 -48.78 70.49 7.41
N LYS A 236 -48.97 70.03 8.65
CA LYS A 236 -50.19 70.31 9.39
C LYS A 236 -50.45 71.80 9.55
N SER A 237 -49.44 72.55 9.99
CA SER A 237 -49.54 74.01 10.13
C SER A 237 -49.86 74.70 8.80
N LEU A 238 -49.24 74.24 7.70
CA LEU A 238 -49.53 74.76 6.36
C LEU A 238 -50.99 74.51 5.96
N ILE A 239 -51.52 73.30 6.19
CA ILE A 239 -52.93 72.97 5.91
C ILE A 239 -53.85 73.85 6.76
N ASP A 240 -53.61 73.93 8.07
CA ASP A 240 -54.42 74.73 9.00
C ASP A 240 -54.42 76.23 8.59
N GLN A 241 -53.29 76.75 8.11
CA GLN A 241 -53.19 78.12 7.56
C GLN A 241 -53.99 78.30 6.27
N TYR A 242 -53.94 77.33 5.36
CA TYR A 242 -54.71 77.36 4.12
C TYR A 242 -56.22 77.31 4.39
N GLU A 243 -56.66 76.46 5.32
CA GLU A 243 -58.06 76.36 5.73
C GLU A 243 -58.55 77.67 6.36
N LEU A 244 -57.74 78.30 7.21
CA LEU A 244 -58.08 79.59 7.81
C LEU A 244 -58.22 80.69 6.74
N ARG A 245 -57.33 80.72 5.74
CA ARG A 245 -57.40 81.66 4.62
C ARG A 245 -58.67 81.44 3.78
N GLU A 246 -59.02 80.20 3.50
CA GLU A 246 -60.26 79.86 2.78
C GLU A 246 -61.51 80.34 3.54
N LEU A 247 -61.52 80.18 4.87
CA LEU A 247 -62.61 80.69 5.71
C LEU A 247 -62.71 82.22 5.66
N GLN A 248 -61.58 82.92 5.69
CA GLN A 248 -61.54 84.38 5.52
C GLN A 248 -62.11 84.82 4.16
N TYR A 249 -61.73 84.13 3.07
CA TYR A 249 -62.29 84.42 1.75
C TYR A 249 -63.79 84.14 1.66
N HIS A 250 -64.27 83.04 2.24
CA HIS A 250 -65.70 82.76 2.34
C HIS A 250 -66.45 83.88 3.08
N SER A 251 -65.93 84.35 4.21
CA SER A 251 -66.52 85.46 4.97
C SER A 251 -66.53 86.76 4.16
N MET A 252 -65.46 87.06 3.43
CA MET A 252 -65.34 88.26 2.61
C MET A 252 -66.31 88.25 1.43
N LEU A 253 -66.42 87.12 0.74
CA LEU A 253 -67.41 86.92 -0.33
C LEU A 253 -68.83 87.10 0.21
N ARG A 254 -69.13 86.54 1.39
CA ARG A 254 -70.43 86.72 2.04
C ARG A 254 -70.74 88.17 2.35
N LEU A 255 -69.76 88.93 2.84
CA LEU A 255 -69.90 90.36 3.09
C LEU A 255 -70.19 91.13 1.79
N LYS A 256 -69.45 90.83 0.72
CA LYS A 256 -69.65 91.45 -0.60
C LYS A 256 -71.02 91.11 -1.19
N GLU A 257 -71.51 89.90 -0.97
CA GLU A 257 -72.85 89.50 -1.42
C GLU A 257 -73.97 90.23 -0.65
N LEU A 258 -73.81 90.41 0.66
CA LEU A 258 -74.71 91.23 1.47
C LEU A 258 -74.68 92.71 1.05
N GLU A 259 -73.50 93.24 0.73
CA GLU A 259 -73.34 94.61 0.21
C GLU A 259 -74.07 94.79 -1.13
N ILE A 260 -73.96 93.82 -2.04
CA ILE A 260 -74.72 93.80 -3.30
C ILE A 260 -76.22 93.75 -3.03
N GLN A 261 -76.68 92.86 -2.15
CA GLN A 261 -78.11 92.75 -1.79
C GLN A 261 -78.64 94.06 -1.21
N TYR A 262 -77.87 94.71 -0.35
CA TYR A 262 -78.22 96.02 0.21
C TYR A 262 -78.35 97.09 -0.87
N HIS A 263 -77.37 97.20 -1.78
CA HIS A 263 -77.44 98.16 -2.89
C HIS A 263 -78.58 97.87 -3.86
N ALA A 264 -78.85 96.61 -4.17
CA ALA A 264 -79.97 96.19 -5.00
C ALA A 264 -81.33 96.57 -4.37
N ALA A 265 -81.52 96.27 -3.09
CA ALA A 265 -82.72 96.65 -2.34
C ALA A 265 -82.92 98.18 -2.28
N ARG A 266 -81.83 98.94 -2.08
CA ARG A 266 -81.85 100.41 -2.06
C ARG A 266 -82.23 100.99 -3.42
N LEU A 267 -81.71 100.44 -4.52
CA LEU A 267 -82.09 100.83 -5.88
C LEU A 267 -83.56 100.51 -6.17
N GLU A 268 -84.05 99.34 -5.74
CA GLU A 268 -85.46 98.97 -5.87
C GLU A 268 -86.38 99.92 -5.09
N GLN A 269 -85.97 100.32 -3.88
CA GLN A 269 -86.70 101.31 -3.07
C GLN A 269 -86.76 102.68 -3.76
N GLN A 270 -85.65 103.15 -4.34
CA GLN A 270 -85.63 104.41 -5.09
C GLN A 270 -86.49 104.34 -6.36
N ARG A 271 -86.47 103.22 -7.09
CA ARG A 271 -87.40 102.96 -8.21
C ARG A 271 -88.87 103.04 -7.78
N LYS A 272 -89.25 102.35 -6.69
CA LYS A 272 -90.61 102.41 -6.12
C LYS A 272 -91.01 103.81 -5.65
N GLN A 273 -90.06 104.63 -5.18
CA GLN A 273 -90.31 106.03 -4.81
C GLN A 273 -90.49 106.93 -6.05
N GLN A 274 -89.76 106.67 -7.13
CA GLN A 274 -89.90 107.37 -8.42
C GLN A 274 -91.20 107.01 -9.16
N GLU A 275 -91.73 105.80 -8.94
CA GLU A 275 -93.06 105.42 -9.41
C GLU A 275 -94.21 106.07 -8.60
N LYS A 276 -93.92 106.65 -7.41
CA LYS A 276 -94.91 107.21 -6.47
C LYS A 276 -95.17 108.72 -6.53
N PRO A 277 -94.85 109.44 -7.63
CA PRO A 277 -95.68 110.58 -8.00
C PRO A 277 -95.96 110.63 -9.51
N ASN A 278 -96.34 109.50 -10.14
CA ASN A 278 -97.02 109.53 -11.45
C ASN A 278 -98.49 109.06 -11.40
N SER A 279 -99.01 108.69 -10.23
CA SER A 279 -100.43 108.32 -10.03
C SER A 279 -101.19 109.20 -9.02
N ALA A 280 -100.58 110.24 -8.44
CA ALA A 280 -101.21 111.11 -7.44
C ALA A 280 -101.26 112.60 -7.82
N ARG A 281 -100.98 112.95 -9.08
CA ARG A 281 -101.11 114.33 -9.59
C ARG A 281 -101.77 114.45 -10.97
N SER A 282 -102.59 113.45 -11.33
CA SER A 282 -103.63 113.59 -12.37
C SER A 282 -105.01 113.37 -11.74
N SER A 283 -105.36 114.26 -10.81
CA SER A 283 -106.72 114.60 -10.34
C SER A 283 -106.49 115.58 -9.19
N THR A 284 -106.55 116.89 -9.39
CA THR A 284 -107.81 117.62 -9.28
C THR A 284 -107.65 118.97 -9.97
N TYR A 285 -108.43 119.17 -11.03
CA TYR A 285 -108.98 120.47 -11.44
C TYR A 285 -110.13 120.82 -10.49
N MET A 286 -110.29 122.13 -10.22
CA MET A 286 -111.26 122.83 -9.36
C MET A 286 -110.82 123.10 -7.92
#